data_AF-A0A1G3BU47-F1
#
_entry.id   AF-A0A1G3BU47-F1
#
_cell.length_a   1.000
_cell.length_b   1.000
_cell.length_c   1.000
_cell.angle_alpha   90.00
_cell.angle_beta   90.00
_cell.angle_gamma   90.00
#
_symmetry.space_group_name_H-M   'P 1'
#
loop_
_entity.id
_entity.type
_entity.pdbx_description
1 polymer ?
#
loop_
_entity_poly.entity_id
_entity_poly.type
_entity_poly.pdbx_seq_one_letter_code
_entity_poly.pdbx_strand_id
1 'polypeptide(L)'
;MGKLETEEVIDEIENLRMSLGSHLEELRRRVVYSVIAIVLCFVVCWFFKVQILDVAKNPHKFAMTKAGLSTELQVLSYQEGFYAYMKLCFITSVFFAYPIIIYQIWQFVSVGLYKKEQKYILLFLPISYAAFVVGGLFGYFLLIPFGLQFLIGILGPGIQPIITMGTYVSFVFMLTVALGLVFQLPLVMLLLSKIRFITPDKFISWRKYAILVIFVIAAIVTPPDPFTQTMTAVPMIVLYELGILISRPTKKGFIVLGAIVGGGAIILIAVFFYLTHKGEEIGLLNAQGNIQILYPGGKEWRQVSNRINFRNGITLKTGSEGRTAIST
;
A
#
# COMPACT_ATOMS: atom_id res chain seq x y z
N MET A 1 -8.17 -52.62 -40.07
CA MET A 1 -9.15 -51.68 -39.49
C MET A 1 -8.78 -51.33 -38.05
N GLY A 2 -8.53 -52.28 -37.14
CA GLY A 2 -8.17 -51.94 -35.74
C GLY A 2 -6.80 -51.27 -35.48
N LYS A 3 -5.84 -51.30 -36.42
CA LYS A 3 -4.55 -50.58 -36.26
C LYS A 3 -4.68 -49.06 -36.44
N LEU A 4 -5.56 -48.62 -37.35
CA LEU A 4 -5.79 -47.20 -37.65
C LEU A 4 -6.52 -46.51 -36.48
N GLU A 5 -7.49 -47.18 -35.86
CA GLU A 5 -8.16 -46.68 -34.64
C GLU A 5 -7.21 -46.61 -33.44
N THR A 6 -6.18 -47.47 -33.38
CA THR A 6 -5.22 -47.42 -32.27
C THR A 6 -4.21 -46.28 -32.45
N GLU A 7 -3.77 -45.99 -33.68
CA GLU A 7 -2.91 -44.84 -33.99
C GLU A 7 -3.63 -43.50 -33.82
N GLU A 8 -4.89 -43.37 -34.27
CA GLU A 8 -5.69 -42.16 -34.04
C GLU A 8 -5.92 -41.89 -32.55
N VAL A 9 -6.17 -42.94 -31.75
CA VAL A 9 -6.34 -42.80 -30.29
C VAL A 9 -5.02 -42.46 -29.60
N ILE A 10 -3.88 -42.97 -30.08
CA ILE A 10 -2.55 -42.61 -29.55
C ILE A 10 -2.19 -41.16 -29.91
N ASP A 11 -2.45 -40.72 -31.14
CA ASP A 11 -2.27 -39.32 -31.57
C ASP A 11 -3.23 -38.36 -30.84
N GLU A 12 -4.43 -38.80 -30.50
CA GLU A 12 -5.38 -38.02 -29.70
C GLU A 12 -4.94 -37.94 -28.23
N ILE A 13 -4.37 -39.01 -27.67
CA ILE A 13 -3.76 -39.04 -26.32
C ILE A 13 -2.47 -38.20 -26.28
N GLU A 14 -1.68 -38.18 -27.35
CA GLU A 14 -0.46 -37.37 -27.49
C GLU A 14 -0.80 -35.88 -27.72
N ASN A 15 -1.88 -35.56 -28.44
CA ASN A 15 -2.43 -34.21 -28.52
C ASN A 15 -3.09 -33.72 -27.22
N LEU A 16 -3.56 -34.64 -26.37
CA LEU A 16 -4.12 -34.31 -25.04
C LEU A 16 -3.02 -34.10 -23.97
N ARG A 17 -1.81 -34.61 -24.19
CA ARG A 17 -0.64 -34.37 -23.35
C ARG A 17 0.38 -33.55 -24.13
N MET A 18 0.24 -32.23 -24.07
CA MET A 18 1.34 -31.34 -24.46
C MET A 18 2.65 -31.87 -23.85
N SER A 19 3.61 -32.23 -24.70
CA SER A 19 4.96 -32.58 -24.25
C SER A 19 5.48 -31.47 -23.34
N LEU A 20 6.17 -31.79 -22.24
CA LEU A 20 6.76 -30.77 -21.36
C LEU A 20 7.59 -29.73 -22.13
N GLY A 21 8.21 -30.14 -23.25
CA GLY A 21 8.88 -29.23 -24.18
C GLY A 21 7.94 -28.17 -24.78
N SER A 22 6.77 -28.57 -25.25
CA SER A 22 5.76 -27.64 -25.79
C SER A 22 5.22 -26.67 -24.73
N HIS A 23 5.02 -27.12 -23.49
CA HIS A 23 4.61 -26.24 -22.39
C HIS A 23 5.69 -25.20 -22.02
N LEU A 24 6.98 -25.61 -22.06
CA LEU A 24 8.10 -24.68 -21.87
C LEU A 24 8.23 -23.67 -23.01
N GLU A 25 7.99 -24.09 -24.25
CA GLU A 25 8.01 -23.18 -25.40
C GLU A 25 6.89 -22.13 -25.32
N GLU A 26 5.72 -22.54 -24.83
CA GLU A 26 4.66 -21.59 -24.54
C GLU A 26 5.03 -20.63 -23.41
N LEU A 27 5.61 -21.11 -22.31
CA LEU A 27 6.10 -20.23 -21.23
C LEU A 27 7.06 -19.18 -21.78
N ARG A 28 8.06 -19.61 -22.56
CA ARG A 28 9.05 -18.72 -23.18
C ARG A 28 8.37 -17.66 -24.04
N ARG A 29 7.49 -18.07 -24.94
CA ARG A 29 6.75 -17.16 -25.84
C ARG A 29 5.96 -16.11 -25.03
N ARG A 30 5.26 -16.54 -23.98
CA ARG A 30 4.44 -15.66 -23.12
C ARG A 30 5.30 -14.69 -22.31
N VAL A 31 6.43 -15.15 -21.78
CA VAL A 31 7.41 -14.30 -21.07
C VAL A 31 7.99 -13.25 -22.01
N VAL A 32 8.38 -13.63 -23.24
CA VAL A 32 8.91 -12.70 -24.23
C VAL A 32 7.90 -11.59 -24.55
N TYR A 33 6.63 -11.93 -24.79
CA TYR A 33 5.59 -10.91 -25.03
C TYR A 33 5.38 -9.97 -23.83
N SER A 34 5.39 -10.51 -22.59
CA SER A 34 5.29 -9.69 -21.39
C SER A 34 6.48 -8.74 -21.23
N VAL A 35 7.70 -9.22 -21.51
CA VAL A 35 8.92 -8.40 -21.45
C VAL A 35 8.89 -7.31 -22.52
N ILE A 36 8.50 -7.63 -23.75
CA ILE A 36 8.36 -6.64 -24.83
C ILE A 36 7.36 -5.55 -24.42
N ALA A 37 6.22 -5.92 -23.85
CA ALA A 37 5.23 -4.95 -23.37
C ALA A 37 5.80 -4.03 -22.28
N ILE A 38 6.53 -4.59 -21.29
CA ILE A 38 7.19 -3.80 -20.25
C ILE A 38 8.22 -2.84 -20.86
N VAL A 39 9.05 -3.31 -21.79
CA VAL A 39 10.08 -2.48 -22.44
C VAL A 39 9.46 -1.33 -23.23
N LEU A 40 8.40 -1.59 -24.01
CA LEU A 40 7.70 -0.55 -24.75
C LEU A 40 7.10 0.50 -23.81
N CYS A 41 6.41 0.07 -22.75
CA CYS A 41 5.89 0.98 -21.72
C CYS A 41 7.02 1.73 -21.01
N PHE A 42 8.16 1.10 -20.76
CA PHE A 42 9.31 1.72 -20.09
C PHE A 42 9.90 2.87 -20.92
N VAL A 43 10.05 2.67 -22.24
CA VAL A 43 10.51 3.74 -23.14
C VAL A 43 9.55 4.93 -23.11
N VAL A 44 8.24 4.68 -23.12
CA VAL A 44 7.23 5.75 -22.99
C VAL A 44 7.32 6.45 -21.63
N CYS A 45 7.38 5.70 -20.53
CA CYS A 45 7.52 6.25 -19.18
C CYS A 45 8.79 7.10 -19.01
N TRP A 46 9.88 6.75 -19.69
CA TRP A 46 11.14 7.50 -19.63
C TRP A 46 11.00 8.95 -20.12
N PHE A 47 10.19 9.18 -21.15
CA PHE A 47 9.90 10.53 -21.64
C PHE A 47 9.09 11.37 -20.63
N PHE A 48 8.27 10.73 -19.81
CA PHE A 48 7.40 11.37 -18.80
C PHE A 48 7.93 11.24 -17.36
N LYS A 49 9.22 10.96 -17.18
CA LYS A 49 9.81 10.64 -15.87
C LYS A 49 9.63 11.73 -14.81
N VAL A 50 9.61 13.00 -15.21
CA VAL A 50 9.45 14.15 -14.28
C VAL A 50 8.03 14.19 -13.74
N GLN A 51 7.03 14.05 -14.62
CA GLN A 51 5.62 14.02 -14.27
C GLN A 51 5.29 12.81 -13.37
N ILE A 52 5.86 11.64 -13.69
CA ILE A 52 5.70 10.43 -12.87
C ILE A 52 6.30 10.66 -11.47
N LEU A 53 7.45 11.32 -11.37
CA LEU A 53 8.07 11.65 -10.09
C LEU A 53 7.23 12.63 -9.28
N ASP A 54 6.62 13.62 -9.90
CA ASP A 54 5.74 14.56 -9.20
C ASP A 54 4.50 13.86 -8.62
N VAL A 55 3.91 12.93 -9.38
CA VAL A 55 2.84 12.08 -8.88
C VAL A 55 3.34 11.24 -7.72
N ALA A 56 4.46 10.52 -7.89
CA ALA A 56 5.03 9.70 -6.83
C ALA A 56 5.34 10.49 -5.55
N LYS A 57 5.80 11.74 -5.65
CA LYS A 57 6.13 12.61 -4.51
C LYS A 57 4.92 13.14 -3.74
N ASN A 58 3.72 13.15 -4.31
CA ASN A 58 2.53 13.74 -3.67
C ASN A 58 2.24 13.20 -2.25
N PRO A 59 2.20 11.87 -1.99
CA PRO A 59 1.99 11.35 -0.65
C PRO A 59 3.11 11.75 0.32
N HIS A 60 4.35 11.90 -0.17
CA HIS A 60 5.46 12.41 0.64
C HIS A 60 5.28 13.89 1.00
N LYS A 61 4.92 14.74 0.02
CA LYS A 61 4.61 16.16 0.25
C LYS A 61 3.50 16.32 1.30
N PHE A 62 2.45 15.49 1.22
CA PHE A 62 1.37 15.50 2.20
C PHE A 62 1.83 15.13 3.61
N ALA A 63 2.65 14.08 3.76
CA ALA A 63 3.18 13.66 5.05
C ALA A 63 4.14 14.72 5.65
N MET A 64 5.03 15.30 4.84
CA MET A 64 5.99 16.32 5.28
C MET A 64 5.33 17.65 5.65
N THR A 65 4.34 18.10 4.87
CA THR A 65 3.62 19.36 5.15
C THR A 65 2.88 19.28 6.47
N LYS A 66 2.24 18.14 6.77
CA LYS A 66 1.59 17.91 8.06
C LYS A 66 2.54 17.97 9.25
N ALA A 67 3.80 17.59 9.04
CA ALA A 67 4.84 17.65 10.06
C ALA A 67 5.59 19.00 10.10
N GLY A 68 5.25 19.95 9.22
CA GLY A 68 5.95 21.23 9.11
C GLY A 68 7.40 21.12 8.59
N LEU A 69 7.73 20.04 7.89
CA LEU A 69 9.08 19.75 7.41
C LEU A 69 9.26 20.11 5.93
N SER A 70 10.53 20.19 5.48
CA SER A 70 10.88 20.41 4.08
C SER A 70 10.30 19.31 3.18
N THR A 71 9.65 19.69 2.08
CA THR A 71 9.01 18.76 1.15
C THR A 71 9.92 18.30 0.01
N GLU A 72 11.17 18.79 -0.01
CA GLU A 72 12.15 18.50 -1.05
C GLU A 72 12.90 17.20 -0.76
N LEU A 73 13.01 16.35 -1.78
CA LEU A 73 13.85 15.15 -1.73
C LEU A 73 15.28 15.54 -2.09
N GLN A 74 16.22 15.17 -1.22
CA GLN A 74 17.65 15.40 -1.46
C GLN A 74 18.26 14.24 -2.26
N VAL A 75 19.38 14.51 -2.91
CA VAL A 75 20.15 13.52 -3.65
C VAL A 75 21.58 13.57 -3.13
N LEU A 76 22.10 12.45 -2.63
CA LEU A 76 23.45 12.39 -2.04
C LEU A 76 24.53 12.22 -3.10
N SER A 77 24.18 11.62 -4.24
CA SER A 77 25.11 11.39 -5.35
C SER A 77 24.42 11.53 -6.69
N TYR A 78 25.13 12.01 -7.72
CA TYR A 78 24.59 12.15 -9.07
C TYR A 78 24.02 10.83 -9.63
N GLN A 79 24.63 9.69 -9.26
CA GLN A 79 24.19 8.36 -9.68
C GLN A 79 22.86 7.95 -9.03
N GLU A 80 22.62 8.33 -7.76
CA GLU A 80 21.38 8.00 -7.04
C GLU A 80 20.14 8.52 -7.77
N GLY A 81 20.19 9.76 -8.26
CA GLY A 81 19.08 10.35 -9.02
C GLY A 81 18.77 9.57 -10.30
N PHE A 82 19.80 9.14 -11.03
CA PHE A 82 19.63 8.32 -12.24
C PHE A 82 18.98 6.95 -11.93
N TYR A 83 19.49 6.24 -10.93
CA TYR A 83 18.90 4.95 -10.51
C TYR A 83 17.48 5.09 -9.99
N ALA A 84 17.17 6.17 -9.29
CA ALA A 84 15.82 6.45 -8.83
C ALA A 84 14.85 6.64 -10.00
N TYR A 85 15.22 7.42 -11.03
CA TYR A 85 14.38 7.56 -12.23
C TYR A 85 14.20 6.23 -12.96
N MET A 86 15.25 5.42 -13.09
CA MET A 86 15.14 4.09 -13.71
C MET A 86 14.15 3.19 -12.96
N LYS A 87 14.29 3.06 -11.63
CA LYS A 87 13.37 2.26 -10.81
C LYS A 87 11.93 2.76 -10.91
N LEU A 88 11.74 4.07 -10.88
CA LEU A 88 10.43 4.70 -10.96
C LEU A 88 9.76 4.44 -12.32
N CYS A 89 10.48 4.66 -13.43
CA CYS A 89 9.95 4.38 -14.76
C CYS A 89 9.66 2.89 -14.94
N PHE A 90 10.51 2.02 -14.38
CA PHE A 90 10.32 0.58 -14.44
C PHE A 90 9.02 0.15 -13.74
N ILE A 91 8.76 0.62 -12.52
CA ILE A 91 7.52 0.25 -11.83
C ILE A 91 6.27 0.79 -12.51
N THR A 92 6.32 2.05 -12.96
CA THR A 92 5.21 2.64 -13.68
C THR A 92 4.96 1.90 -15.00
N SER A 93 6.01 1.47 -15.69
CA SER A 93 5.87 0.65 -16.91
C SER A 93 5.24 -0.71 -16.64
N VAL A 94 5.59 -1.38 -15.53
CA VAL A 94 4.96 -2.64 -15.12
C VAL A 94 3.48 -2.42 -14.82
N PHE A 95 3.13 -1.30 -14.18
CA PHE A 95 1.75 -0.96 -13.87
C PHE A 95 0.91 -0.76 -15.15
N PHE A 96 1.43 -0.03 -16.14
CA PHE A 96 0.76 0.15 -17.44
C PHE A 96 0.76 -1.11 -18.31
N ALA A 97 1.82 -1.91 -18.29
CA ALA A 97 1.91 -3.18 -19.02
C ALA A 97 1.12 -4.31 -18.36
N TYR A 98 0.62 -4.10 -17.13
CA TYR A 98 -0.06 -5.13 -16.34
C TYR A 98 -1.23 -5.85 -17.05
N PRO A 99 -2.13 -5.19 -17.81
CA PRO A 99 -3.19 -5.87 -18.57
C PRO A 99 -2.64 -6.95 -19.51
N ILE A 100 -1.50 -6.70 -20.13
CA ILE A 100 -0.84 -7.63 -21.03
C ILE A 100 -0.17 -8.75 -20.22
N ILE A 101 0.58 -8.40 -19.17
CA ILE A 101 1.26 -9.36 -18.30
C ILE A 101 0.26 -10.37 -17.73
N ILE A 102 -0.84 -9.89 -17.16
CA ILE A 102 -1.83 -10.74 -16.50
C ILE A 102 -2.56 -11.63 -17.52
N TYR A 103 -2.85 -11.11 -18.71
CA TYR A 103 -3.39 -11.91 -19.81
C TYR A 103 -2.45 -13.05 -20.19
N GLN A 104 -1.15 -12.79 -20.35
CA GLN A 104 -0.19 -13.83 -20.72
C GLN A 104 -0.01 -14.88 -19.62
N ILE A 105 0.02 -14.46 -18.34
CA ILE A 105 0.08 -15.38 -17.19
C ILE A 105 -1.14 -16.29 -17.17
N TRP A 106 -2.34 -15.73 -17.26
CA TRP A 106 -3.58 -16.49 -17.23
C TRP A 106 -3.74 -17.42 -18.44
N GLN A 107 -3.30 -17.00 -19.62
CA GLN A 107 -3.26 -17.85 -20.81
C GLN A 107 -2.30 -19.03 -20.64
N PHE A 108 -1.11 -18.80 -20.06
CA PHE A 108 -0.18 -19.89 -19.74
C PHE A 108 -0.79 -20.89 -18.74
N VAL A 109 -1.45 -20.39 -17.69
CA VAL A 109 -2.14 -21.24 -16.73
C VAL A 109 -3.28 -22.02 -17.40
N SER A 110 -4.03 -21.41 -18.31
CA SER A 110 -5.17 -22.02 -19.01
C SER A 110 -4.83 -23.28 -19.81
N VAL A 111 -3.60 -23.34 -20.29
CA VAL A 111 -3.08 -24.46 -21.07
C VAL A 111 -2.98 -25.72 -20.20
N GLY A 112 -2.66 -25.56 -18.91
CA GLY A 112 -2.61 -26.67 -17.95
C GLY A 112 -3.97 -27.07 -17.38
N LEU A 113 -5.06 -26.37 -17.72
CA LEU A 113 -6.40 -26.62 -17.20
C LEU A 113 -7.30 -27.34 -18.21
N TYR A 114 -8.30 -28.07 -17.70
CA TYR A 114 -9.29 -28.73 -18.56
C TYR A 114 -10.13 -27.71 -19.34
N LYS A 115 -10.58 -28.06 -20.56
CA LYS A 115 -11.40 -27.19 -21.45
C LYS A 115 -12.64 -26.58 -20.76
N LYS A 116 -13.23 -27.28 -19.79
CA LYS A 116 -14.37 -26.79 -19.00
C LYS A 116 -13.97 -25.72 -17.97
N GLU A 117 -12.74 -25.75 -17.48
CA GLU A 117 -12.21 -24.83 -16.47
C GLU A 117 -11.58 -23.57 -17.09
N GLN A 118 -11.14 -23.65 -18.35
CA GLN A 118 -10.62 -22.50 -19.11
C GLN A 118 -11.60 -21.32 -19.16
N LYS A 119 -12.92 -21.57 -19.10
CA LYS A 119 -13.94 -20.53 -19.05
C LYS A 119 -13.83 -19.63 -17.81
N TYR A 120 -13.37 -20.15 -16.67
CA TYR A 120 -13.20 -19.36 -15.45
C TYR A 120 -12.07 -18.34 -15.58
N ILE A 121 -11.06 -18.63 -16.40
CA ILE A 121 -9.90 -17.74 -16.59
C ILE A 121 -10.32 -16.44 -17.30
N LEU A 122 -11.21 -16.54 -18.29
CA LEU A 122 -11.77 -15.35 -18.94
C LEU A 122 -12.54 -14.45 -17.97
N LEU A 123 -13.17 -15.04 -16.94
CA LEU A 123 -13.83 -14.28 -15.87
C LEU A 123 -12.84 -13.68 -14.86
N PHE A 124 -11.73 -14.38 -14.58
CA PHE A 124 -10.73 -13.92 -13.62
C PHE A 124 -9.85 -12.79 -14.14
N LEU A 125 -9.62 -12.71 -15.44
CA LEU A 125 -8.77 -11.66 -16.04
C LEU A 125 -9.19 -10.23 -15.64
N PRO A 126 -10.44 -9.77 -15.85
CA PRO A 126 -10.83 -8.42 -15.45
C PRO A 126 -10.79 -8.22 -13.92
N ILE A 127 -11.07 -9.26 -13.14
CA ILE A 127 -11.02 -9.19 -11.67
C ILE A 127 -9.57 -9.07 -11.18
N SER A 128 -8.62 -9.80 -11.79
CA SER A 128 -7.19 -9.69 -11.53
C SER A 128 -6.66 -8.30 -11.86
N TYR A 129 -7.06 -7.74 -13.01
CA TYR A 129 -6.72 -6.37 -13.37
C TYR A 129 -7.23 -5.37 -12.32
N ALA A 130 -8.50 -5.45 -11.97
CA ALA A 130 -9.09 -4.59 -10.94
C ALA A 130 -8.38 -4.75 -9.58
N ALA A 131 -8.10 -5.98 -9.15
CA ALA A 131 -7.42 -6.27 -7.89
C ALA A 131 -6.01 -5.66 -7.85
N PHE A 132 -5.25 -5.71 -8.95
CA PHE A 132 -3.93 -5.09 -9.03
C PHE A 132 -3.99 -3.57 -8.94
N VAL A 133 -4.92 -2.94 -9.68
CA VAL A 133 -5.13 -1.49 -9.62
C VAL A 133 -5.53 -1.07 -8.20
N VAL A 134 -6.48 -1.76 -7.58
CA VAL A 134 -6.88 -1.50 -6.19
C VAL A 134 -5.71 -1.68 -5.23
N GLY A 135 -4.86 -2.70 -5.43
CA GLY A 135 -3.68 -2.93 -4.61
C GLY A 135 -2.65 -1.80 -4.72
N GLY A 136 -2.37 -1.34 -5.94
CA GLY A 136 -1.48 -0.19 -6.17
C GLY A 136 -2.03 1.11 -5.58
N LEU A 137 -3.33 1.37 -5.77
CA LEU A 137 -4.01 2.53 -5.19
C LEU A 137 -4.00 2.48 -3.65
N PHE A 138 -4.24 1.32 -3.06
CA PHE A 138 -4.18 1.12 -1.61
C PHE A 138 -2.79 1.39 -1.06
N GLY A 139 -1.74 0.93 -1.75
CA GLY A 139 -0.36 1.25 -1.39
C GLY A 139 -0.06 2.74 -1.44
N TYR A 140 -0.41 3.37 -2.55
CA TYR A 140 -0.11 4.77 -2.81
C TYR A 140 -0.86 5.74 -1.89
N PHE A 141 -2.18 5.54 -1.70
CA PHE A 141 -3.02 6.45 -0.93
C PHE A 141 -3.06 6.15 0.57
N LEU A 142 -2.82 4.90 0.98
CA LEU A 142 -2.96 4.50 2.38
C LEU A 142 -1.61 4.09 2.98
N LEU A 143 -0.91 3.08 2.45
CA LEU A 143 0.30 2.61 3.13
C LEU A 143 1.45 3.62 3.17
N ILE A 144 1.76 4.26 2.03
CA ILE A 144 2.87 5.21 1.94
C ILE A 144 2.70 6.42 2.89
N PRO A 145 1.60 7.19 2.84
CA PRO A 145 1.48 8.38 3.67
C PRO A 145 1.40 8.06 5.16
N PHE A 146 0.71 6.98 5.56
CA PHE A 146 0.63 6.58 6.96
C PHE A 146 1.97 6.01 7.48
N GLY A 147 2.67 5.22 6.67
CA GLY A 147 4.00 4.72 7.01
C GLY A 147 4.98 5.88 7.22
N LEU A 148 4.99 6.86 6.32
CA LEU A 148 5.80 8.07 6.48
C LEU A 148 5.41 8.89 7.72
N GLN A 149 4.13 9.13 7.95
CA GLN A 149 3.66 9.86 9.15
C GLN A 149 4.09 9.18 10.45
N PHE A 150 4.05 7.85 10.48
CA PHE A 150 4.53 7.09 11.63
C PHE A 150 6.04 7.28 11.84
N LEU A 151 6.84 7.10 10.78
CA LEU A 151 8.28 7.27 10.86
C LEU A 151 8.63 8.67 11.37
N ILE A 152 7.97 9.71 10.84
CA ILE A 152 8.18 11.10 11.26
C ILE A 152 7.70 11.35 12.69
N GLY A 153 6.54 10.80 13.07
CA GLY A 153 5.96 11.01 14.40
C GLY A 153 6.76 10.39 15.55
N ILE A 154 7.65 9.44 15.26
CA ILE A 154 8.60 8.91 16.24
C ILE A 154 9.78 9.87 16.48
N LEU A 155 10.11 10.75 15.53
CA LEU A 155 11.20 11.68 15.71
C LEU A 155 10.89 12.66 16.84
N GLY A 156 11.83 12.80 17.77
CA GLY A 156 11.72 13.75 18.87
C GLY A 156 11.77 15.21 18.41
N PRO A 157 11.35 16.16 19.27
CA PRO A 157 11.40 17.58 18.94
C PRO A 157 12.83 18.01 18.61
N GLY A 158 13.01 18.71 17.48
CA GLY A 158 14.30 19.22 17.02
C GLY A 158 15.06 18.32 16.03
N ILE A 159 14.52 17.14 15.67
CA ILE A 159 15.13 16.26 14.66
C ILE A 159 14.41 16.44 13.32
N GLN A 160 15.12 16.89 12.29
CA GLN A 160 14.59 16.98 10.92
C GLN A 160 15.12 15.81 10.07
N PRO A 161 14.24 14.92 9.57
CA PRO A 161 14.66 13.82 8.71
C PRO A 161 15.03 14.34 7.32
N ILE A 162 16.22 13.99 6.84
CA ILE A 162 16.63 14.22 5.46
C ILE A 162 16.30 12.96 4.66
N ILE A 163 15.24 13.02 3.85
CA ILE A 163 14.82 11.89 3.02
C ILE A 163 15.42 12.03 1.62
N THR A 164 16.14 11.00 1.18
CA THR A 164 16.75 10.99 -0.14
C THR A 164 15.80 10.46 -1.21
N MET A 165 15.99 10.89 -2.45
CA MET A 165 15.18 10.42 -3.58
C MET A 165 15.30 8.91 -3.79
N GLY A 166 16.50 8.34 -3.68
CA GLY A 166 16.74 6.92 -3.91
C GLY A 166 16.09 6.03 -2.86
N THR A 167 16.14 6.42 -1.59
CA THR A 167 15.49 5.68 -0.49
C THR A 167 13.98 5.74 -0.62
N TYR A 168 13.43 6.93 -0.89
CA TYR A 168 12.00 7.10 -1.10
C TYR A 168 11.47 6.29 -2.29
N VAL A 169 12.09 6.39 -3.45
CA VAL A 169 11.66 5.64 -4.65
C VAL A 169 11.80 4.14 -4.44
N SER A 170 12.84 3.68 -3.74
CA SER A 170 13.00 2.25 -3.43
C SER A 170 11.90 1.73 -2.49
N PHE A 171 11.50 2.53 -1.51
CA PHE A 171 10.37 2.20 -0.64
C PHE A 171 9.05 2.12 -1.43
N VAL A 172 8.75 3.13 -2.24
CA VAL A 172 7.56 3.14 -3.13
C VAL A 172 7.59 1.92 -4.07
N PHE A 173 8.76 1.60 -4.61
CA PHE A 173 8.99 0.48 -5.51
C PHE A 173 8.65 -0.87 -4.86
N MET A 174 9.31 -1.18 -3.74
CA MET A 174 9.11 -2.44 -3.01
C MET A 174 7.66 -2.60 -2.58
N LEU A 175 7.07 -1.55 -2.02
CA LEU A 175 5.70 -1.56 -1.51
C LEU A 175 4.68 -1.79 -2.62
N THR A 176 4.82 -1.08 -3.75
CA THR A 176 3.89 -1.20 -4.87
C THR A 176 3.98 -2.58 -5.54
N VAL A 177 5.19 -3.12 -5.73
CA VAL A 177 5.37 -4.49 -6.28
C VAL A 177 4.76 -5.52 -5.33
N ALA A 178 5.06 -5.43 -4.03
CA ALA A 178 4.57 -6.38 -3.05
C ALA A 178 3.05 -6.38 -2.95
N LEU A 179 2.43 -5.22 -2.81
CA LEU A 179 0.98 -5.12 -2.74
C LEU A 179 0.31 -5.55 -4.05
N GLY A 180 0.85 -5.14 -5.20
CA GLY A 180 0.31 -5.54 -6.50
C GLY A 180 0.24 -7.07 -6.62
N LEU A 181 1.29 -7.77 -6.20
CA LEU A 181 1.34 -9.24 -6.21
C LEU A 181 0.45 -9.86 -5.13
N VAL A 182 0.43 -9.31 -3.91
CA VAL A 182 -0.38 -9.85 -2.80
C VAL A 182 -1.88 -9.72 -3.09
N PHE A 183 -2.31 -8.65 -3.73
CA PHE A 183 -3.70 -8.49 -4.15
C PHE A 183 -4.17 -9.55 -5.17
N GLN A 184 -3.25 -10.28 -5.81
CA GLN A 184 -3.60 -11.45 -6.64
C GLN A 184 -3.83 -12.73 -5.84
N LEU A 185 -3.36 -12.80 -4.59
CA LEU A 185 -3.47 -14.01 -3.75
C LEU A 185 -4.91 -14.55 -3.64
N PRO A 186 -5.96 -13.73 -3.39
CA PRO A 186 -7.32 -14.25 -3.28
C PRO A 186 -7.79 -14.97 -4.55
N LEU A 187 -7.42 -14.44 -5.72
CA LEU A 187 -7.79 -15.00 -7.01
C LEU A 187 -7.04 -16.30 -7.30
N VAL A 188 -5.74 -16.33 -6.97
CA VAL A 188 -4.93 -17.55 -7.08
C VAL A 188 -5.48 -18.65 -6.16
N MET A 189 -5.82 -18.32 -4.91
CA MET A 189 -6.41 -19.27 -3.96
C MET A 189 -7.75 -19.82 -4.46
N LEU A 190 -8.61 -18.94 -4.99
CA LEU A 190 -9.88 -19.33 -5.56
C LEU A 190 -9.71 -20.29 -6.75
N LEU A 191 -8.80 -19.97 -7.67
CA LEU A 191 -8.49 -20.84 -8.80
C LEU A 191 -8.06 -22.23 -8.31
N LEU A 192 -7.06 -22.29 -7.42
CA LEU A 192 -6.52 -23.53 -6.87
C LEU A 192 -7.58 -24.37 -6.16
N SER A 193 -8.54 -23.70 -5.51
CA SER A 193 -9.69 -24.37 -4.89
C SER A 193 -10.69 -24.89 -5.91
N LYS A 194 -10.96 -24.13 -6.98
CA LYS A 194 -11.92 -24.51 -8.03
C LYS A 194 -11.44 -25.70 -8.85
N ILE A 195 -10.16 -25.75 -9.19
CA ILE A 195 -9.55 -26.91 -9.87
C ILE A 195 -9.29 -28.10 -8.93
N ARG A 196 -9.71 -27.99 -7.65
CA ARG A 196 -9.55 -29.00 -6.59
C ARG A 196 -8.10 -29.41 -6.33
N PHE A 197 -7.12 -28.57 -6.67
CA PHE A 197 -5.72 -28.79 -6.36
C PHE A 197 -5.46 -28.63 -4.86
N ILE A 198 -6.07 -27.62 -4.23
CA ILE A 198 -6.02 -27.39 -2.79
C ILE A 198 -7.42 -27.19 -2.23
N THR A 199 -7.81 -28.02 -1.27
CA THR A 199 -9.08 -27.87 -0.55
C THR A 199 -9.04 -26.62 0.36
N PRO A 200 -10.15 -25.86 0.50
CA PRO A 200 -10.25 -24.75 1.44
C PRO A 200 -9.80 -25.07 2.87
N ASP A 201 -10.02 -26.31 3.31
CA ASP A 201 -9.61 -26.78 4.64
C ASP A 201 -8.09 -26.80 4.83
N LYS A 202 -7.32 -27.01 3.75
CA LYS A 202 -5.85 -26.89 3.78
C LYS A 202 -5.40 -25.44 3.94
N PHE A 203 -6.05 -24.48 3.26
CA PHE A 203 -5.75 -23.07 3.48
C PHE A 203 -6.03 -22.65 4.93
N ILE A 204 -7.06 -23.24 5.56
CA ILE A 204 -7.38 -23.01 6.96
C ILE A 204 -6.31 -23.60 7.89
N SER A 205 -5.88 -24.86 7.66
CA SER A 205 -4.84 -25.46 8.50
C SER A 205 -3.47 -24.76 8.36
N TRP A 206 -3.21 -24.14 7.21
CA TRP A 206 -1.98 -23.40 6.94
C TRP A 206 -1.97 -21.93 7.37
N ARG A 207 -3.04 -21.43 8.01
CA ARG A 207 -3.14 -20.03 8.47
C ARG A 207 -1.91 -19.54 9.23
N LYS A 208 -1.41 -20.32 10.18
CA LYS A 208 -0.22 -19.96 10.98
C LYS A 208 1.05 -19.80 10.13
N TYR A 209 1.22 -20.61 9.08
CA TYR A 209 2.35 -20.52 8.16
C TYR A 209 2.18 -19.34 7.20
N ALA A 210 0.95 -19.11 6.71
CA ALA A 210 0.65 -17.97 5.85
C ALA A 210 0.91 -16.64 6.56
N ILE A 211 0.49 -16.50 7.83
CA ILE A 211 0.77 -15.32 8.65
C ILE A 211 2.28 -15.11 8.80
N LEU A 212 3.05 -16.16 9.11
CA LEU A 212 4.51 -16.06 9.22
C LEU A 212 5.15 -15.58 7.92
N VAL A 213 4.78 -16.18 6.78
CA VAL A 213 5.29 -15.79 5.45
C VAL A 213 4.92 -14.34 5.12
N ILE A 214 3.70 -13.91 5.45
CA ILE A 214 3.26 -12.53 5.26
C ILE A 214 4.12 -11.56 6.07
N PHE A 215 4.44 -11.87 7.33
CA PHE A 215 5.33 -11.04 8.13
C PHE A 215 6.76 -10.99 7.59
N VAL A 216 7.26 -12.08 7.01
CA VAL A 216 8.57 -12.13 6.34
C VAL A 216 8.56 -11.25 5.08
N ILE A 217 7.52 -11.35 4.25
CA ILE A 217 7.38 -10.50 3.06
C ILE A 217 7.27 -9.03 3.48
N ALA A 218 6.47 -8.72 4.49
CA ALA A 218 6.35 -7.36 5.00
C ALA A 218 7.71 -6.81 5.46
N ALA A 219 8.52 -7.60 6.19
CA ALA A 219 9.85 -7.20 6.62
C ALA A 219 10.86 -6.94 5.49
N ILE A 220 10.70 -7.61 4.34
CA ILE A 220 11.53 -7.39 3.15
C ILE A 220 11.13 -6.08 2.44
N VAL A 221 9.85 -5.77 2.48
CA VAL A 221 9.23 -4.68 1.71
C VAL A 221 9.32 -3.35 2.43
N THR A 222 9.11 -3.37 3.75
CA THR A 222 9.19 -2.20 4.59
C THR A 222 10.57 -2.08 5.23
N PRO A 223 10.97 -0.89 5.69
CA PRO A 223 12.09 -0.77 6.60
C PRO A 223 11.93 -1.73 7.80
N PRO A 224 13.03 -2.11 8.47
CA PRO A 224 13.01 -3.04 9.60
C PRO A 224 12.46 -2.37 10.87
N ASP A 225 11.20 -1.94 10.82
CA ASP A 225 10.46 -1.40 11.96
C ASP A 225 9.14 -2.18 12.17
N PRO A 226 8.79 -2.54 13.44
CA PRO A 226 7.64 -3.42 13.71
C PRO A 226 6.30 -2.84 13.29
N PHE A 227 6.18 -1.50 13.24
CA PHE A 227 4.91 -0.85 12.95
C PHE A 227 4.59 -0.86 11.47
N THR A 228 5.49 -0.39 10.59
CA THR A 228 5.22 -0.42 9.15
C THR A 228 5.14 -1.85 8.64
N GLN A 229 5.92 -2.77 9.24
CA GLN A 229 5.82 -4.20 9.00
C GLN A 229 4.41 -4.73 9.34
N THR A 230 3.89 -4.43 10.54
CA THR A 230 2.54 -4.88 10.95
C THR A 230 1.45 -4.19 10.11
N MET A 231 1.60 -2.89 9.85
CA MET A 231 0.70 -2.11 9.02
C MET A 231 0.57 -2.68 7.60
N THR A 232 1.66 -3.21 7.05
CA THR A 232 1.67 -3.85 5.72
C THR A 232 1.17 -5.30 5.80
N ALA A 233 1.52 -6.03 6.87
CA ALA A 233 1.10 -7.42 7.07
C ALA A 233 -0.41 -7.57 7.28
N VAL A 234 -1.06 -6.66 8.02
CA VAL A 234 -2.50 -6.74 8.34
C VAL A 234 -3.37 -6.80 7.07
N PRO A 235 -3.24 -5.87 6.09
CA PRO A 235 -3.95 -5.97 4.82
C PRO A 235 -3.67 -7.28 4.06
N MET A 236 -2.43 -7.77 4.08
CA MET A 236 -2.07 -9.03 3.42
C MET A 236 -2.76 -10.24 4.08
N ILE A 237 -2.87 -10.25 5.42
CA ILE A 237 -3.62 -11.29 6.17
C ILE A 237 -5.11 -11.21 5.83
N VAL A 238 -5.67 -10.00 5.78
CA VAL A 238 -7.08 -9.79 5.37
C VAL A 238 -7.33 -10.34 3.97
N LEU A 239 -6.42 -10.11 3.02
CA LEU A 239 -6.52 -10.67 1.67
C LEU A 239 -6.45 -12.19 1.65
N TYR A 240 -5.56 -12.80 2.44
CA TYR A 240 -5.49 -14.25 2.57
C TYR A 240 -6.81 -14.84 3.10
N GLU A 241 -7.38 -14.23 4.13
CA GLU A 241 -8.68 -14.62 4.69
C GLU A 241 -9.83 -14.42 3.72
N LEU A 242 -9.81 -13.33 2.96
CA LEU A 242 -10.76 -13.07 1.89
C LEU A 242 -10.65 -14.16 0.81
N GLY A 243 -9.45 -14.61 0.46
CA GLY A 243 -9.23 -15.75 -0.44
C GLY A 243 -9.87 -17.06 0.06
N ILE A 244 -9.74 -17.36 1.36
CA ILE A 244 -10.42 -18.52 1.98
C ILE A 244 -11.94 -18.35 1.90
N LEU A 245 -12.44 -17.15 2.21
CA LEU A 245 -13.87 -16.86 2.26
C LEU A 245 -14.55 -17.00 0.90
N ILE A 246 -13.94 -16.49 -0.17
CA ILE A 246 -14.50 -16.62 -1.51
C ILE A 246 -14.43 -18.08 -1.98
N SER A 247 -13.40 -18.83 -1.58
CA SER A 247 -13.28 -20.26 -1.90
C SER A 247 -14.33 -21.12 -1.19
N ARG A 248 -14.69 -20.79 0.06
CA ARG A 248 -15.74 -21.48 0.83
C ARG A 248 -16.51 -20.48 1.71
N PRO A 249 -17.65 -19.94 1.24
CA PRO A 249 -18.42 -18.98 2.03
C PRO A 249 -18.96 -19.68 3.28
N THR A 250 -18.44 -19.30 4.44
CA THR A 250 -18.79 -19.88 5.75
C THR A 250 -19.12 -18.75 6.72
N LYS A 251 -20.22 -18.88 7.49
CA LYS A 251 -20.61 -17.87 8.51
C LYS A 251 -19.48 -17.55 9.50
N LYS A 252 -18.73 -18.58 9.93
CA LYS A 252 -17.53 -18.41 10.79
C LYS A 252 -16.40 -17.64 10.11
N GLY A 253 -16.21 -17.81 8.80
CA GLY A 253 -15.21 -17.09 8.02
C GLY A 253 -15.52 -15.59 7.90
N PHE A 254 -16.80 -15.23 7.72
CA PHE A 254 -17.24 -13.83 7.76
C PHE A 254 -16.97 -13.17 9.13
N ILE A 255 -17.23 -13.89 10.24
CA ILE A 255 -16.97 -13.38 11.59
C ILE A 255 -15.47 -13.20 11.83
N VAL A 256 -14.63 -14.16 11.41
CA VAL A 256 -13.16 -14.07 11.55
C VAL A 256 -12.59 -12.95 10.69
N LEU A 257 -13.03 -12.82 9.43
CA LEU A 257 -12.66 -11.71 8.56
C LEU A 257 -13.07 -10.37 9.19
N GLY A 258 -14.30 -10.26 9.68
CA GLY A 258 -14.80 -9.08 10.38
C GLY A 258 -14.01 -8.76 11.65
N ALA A 259 -13.58 -9.77 12.42
CA ALA A 259 -12.77 -9.59 13.61
C ALA A 259 -11.33 -9.15 13.29
N ILE A 260 -10.72 -9.67 12.22
CA ILE A 260 -9.36 -9.28 11.79
C ILE A 260 -9.37 -7.89 11.17
N VAL A 261 -10.33 -7.60 10.29
CA VAL A 261 -10.51 -6.27 9.70
C VAL A 261 -10.87 -5.25 10.78
N GLY A 262 -11.83 -5.58 11.64
CA GLY A 262 -12.25 -4.73 12.75
C GLY A 262 -11.13 -4.51 13.77
N GLY A 263 -10.46 -5.55 14.21
CA GLY A 263 -9.33 -5.47 15.14
C GLY A 263 -8.14 -4.73 14.54
N GLY A 264 -7.77 -5.03 13.29
CA GLY A 264 -6.70 -4.33 12.57
C GLY A 264 -7.01 -2.87 12.32
N ALA A 265 -8.25 -2.53 11.96
CA ALA A 265 -8.72 -1.15 11.80
C ALA A 265 -8.77 -0.42 13.14
N ILE A 266 -9.25 -1.04 14.22
CA ILE A 266 -9.27 -0.45 15.56
C ILE A 266 -7.84 -0.21 16.06
N ILE A 267 -6.90 -1.12 15.83
CA ILE A 267 -5.49 -0.93 16.19
C ILE A 267 -4.87 0.18 15.34
N LEU A 268 -5.12 0.20 14.02
CA LEU A 268 -4.65 1.27 13.15
C LEU A 268 -5.21 2.63 13.58
N ILE A 269 -6.51 2.70 13.89
CA ILE A 269 -7.16 3.93 14.36
C ILE A 269 -6.65 4.31 15.74
N ALA A 270 -6.52 3.38 16.69
CA ALA A 270 -6.03 3.65 18.03
C ALA A 270 -4.58 4.12 18.02
N VAL A 271 -3.71 3.50 17.21
CA VAL A 271 -2.31 3.93 17.07
C VAL A 271 -2.21 5.24 16.29
N PHE A 272 -3.02 5.43 15.24
CA PHE A 272 -3.12 6.72 14.54
C PHE A 272 -3.56 7.83 15.49
N PHE A 273 -4.58 7.59 16.32
CA PHE A 273 -5.10 8.57 17.28
C PHE A 273 -4.09 8.84 18.40
N TYR A 274 -3.45 7.79 18.92
CA TYR A 274 -2.38 7.90 19.91
C TYR A 274 -1.21 8.75 19.41
N LEU A 275 -0.88 8.68 18.13
CA LEU A 275 0.25 9.40 17.53
C LEU A 275 -0.13 10.80 17.01
N THR A 276 -1.32 10.98 16.42
CA THR A 276 -1.80 12.32 16.02
C THR A 276 -2.17 13.20 17.21
N HIS A 277 -2.62 12.63 18.33
CA HIS A 277 -2.92 13.39 19.54
C HIS A 277 -1.75 13.48 20.54
N LYS A 278 -0.55 12.96 20.20
CA LYS A 278 0.65 13.15 21.04
C LYS A 278 1.41 14.46 20.78
N GLY A 279 0.91 15.31 19.89
CA GLY A 279 1.54 16.57 19.49
C GLY A 279 0.88 17.85 20.01
N GLU A 280 -0.25 17.78 20.70
CA GLU A 280 -0.85 18.95 21.35
C GLU A 280 -1.37 18.56 22.74
N GLU A 281 -0.49 18.59 23.74
CA GLU A 281 -0.94 19.09 25.03
C GLU A 281 -1.32 20.55 24.81
N ILE A 282 -2.55 20.81 24.36
CA ILE A 282 -3.18 22.08 24.70
C ILE A 282 -3.43 21.98 26.20
N GLY A 283 -2.40 22.31 26.97
CA GLY A 283 -2.50 22.54 28.40
C GLY A 283 -3.42 23.73 28.63
N LEU A 284 -4.73 23.52 28.54
CA LEU A 284 -5.75 24.48 29.01
C LEU A 284 -5.59 24.77 30.51
N LEU A 285 -4.75 24.00 31.21
CA LEU A 285 -4.41 24.17 32.61
C LEU A 285 -3.21 25.10 32.86
N ASN A 286 -2.45 25.47 31.83
CA ASN A 286 -1.33 26.41 31.92
C ASN A 286 -1.15 27.15 30.59
N ALA A 287 -2.18 27.86 30.14
CA ALA A 287 -1.99 28.82 29.06
C ALA A 287 -1.00 29.89 29.57
N GLN A 288 0.19 29.97 28.95
CA GLN A 288 1.11 31.08 29.09
C GLN A 288 0.99 31.94 27.85
N GLY A 289 0.43 33.14 28.01
CA GLY A 289 0.23 34.08 26.91
C GLY A 289 0.64 35.49 27.33
N ASN A 290 1.08 36.28 26.36
CA ASN A 290 1.31 37.70 26.56
C ASN A 290 -0.01 38.45 26.31
N ILE A 291 -0.43 39.26 27.28
CA ILE A 291 -1.61 40.12 27.11
C ILE A 291 -1.19 41.36 26.33
N GLN A 292 -1.82 41.57 25.18
CA GLN A 292 -1.71 42.79 24.39
C GLN A 292 -3.03 43.56 24.49
N ILE A 293 -2.95 44.87 24.72
CA ILE A 293 -4.13 45.73 24.81
C ILE A 293 -4.09 46.72 23.65
N LEU A 294 -5.20 46.84 22.92
CA LEU A 294 -5.41 47.86 21.91
C LEU A 294 -6.31 48.94 22.50
N TYR A 295 -5.77 50.14 22.70
CA TYR A 295 -6.54 51.27 23.23
C TYR A 295 -7.47 51.84 22.14
N PRO A 296 -8.64 52.40 22.51
CA PRO A 296 -9.55 53.01 21.55
C PRO A 296 -8.84 54.14 20.79
N GLY A 297 -8.70 54.00 19.47
CA GLY A 297 -8.00 54.96 18.60
C GLY A 297 -6.52 54.65 18.32
N GLY A 298 -5.94 53.60 18.91
CA GLY A 298 -4.58 53.14 18.60
C GLY A 298 -4.53 52.20 17.39
N LYS A 299 -3.49 52.33 16.54
CA LYS A 299 -3.26 51.42 15.40
C LYS A 299 -2.39 50.20 15.74
N GLU A 300 -1.77 50.16 16.91
CA GLU A 300 -0.81 49.13 17.28
C GLU A 300 -1.10 48.52 18.66
N TRP A 301 -0.94 47.21 18.74
CA TRP A 301 -1.06 46.42 19.95
C TRP A 301 0.14 46.68 20.86
N ARG A 302 -0.10 47.19 22.07
CA ARG A 302 0.95 47.35 23.08
C ARG A 302 0.94 46.20 24.06
N GLN A 303 2.10 45.57 24.24
CA GLN A 303 2.28 44.48 25.19
C GLN A 303 2.37 45.04 26.61
N VAL A 304 1.52 44.52 27.51
CA VAL A 304 1.35 45.11 28.86
C VAL A 304 2.07 44.29 29.94
N SER A 305 2.45 43.04 29.66
CA SER A 305 3.15 42.17 30.59
C SER A 305 4.00 41.12 29.85
N ASN A 306 5.11 40.71 30.48
CA ASN A 306 5.94 39.58 30.06
C ASN A 306 5.62 38.39 30.97
N ARG A 307 4.85 37.43 30.45
CA ARG A 307 4.40 36.17 31.09
C ARG A 307 3.35 36.30 32.20
N ILE A 308 2.15 35.80 31.93
CA ILE A 308 1.09 35.56 32.92
C ILE A 308 0.67 34.08 32.83
N ASN A 309 0.59 33.41 33.98
CA ASN A 309 0.07 32.06 34.11
C ASN A 309 -1.45 32.12 34.30
N PHE A 310 -2.23 31.65 33.32
CA PHE A 310 -3.68 31.53 33.48
C PHE A 310 -4.00 30.20 34.22
N ARG A 311 -4.49 30.28 35.47
CA ARG A 311 -5.13 29.14 36.17
C ARG A 311 -6.64 29.17 35.93
N ASN A 312 -7.27 27.99 35.95
CA ASN A 312 -8.73 27.83 35.79
C ASN A 312 -9.51 28.75 36.76
N GLY A 313 -10.42 29.58 36.22
CA GLY A 313 -11.36 30.39 37.01
C GLY A 313 -11.40 31.89 36.71
N ILE A 314 -10.47 32.41 35.89
CA ILE A 314 -10.40 33.86 35.60
C ILE A 314 -11.57 34.27 34.70
N THR A 315 -12.44 35.15 35.21
CA THR A 315 -13.55 35.74 34.46
C THR A 315 -13.26 37.20 34.12
N LEU A 316 -13.31 37.53 32.83
CA LEU A 316 -13.15 38.89 32.34
C LEU A 316 -14.51 39.59 32.35
N LYS A 317 -14.70 40.54 33.28
CA LYS A 317 -15.85 41.46 33.25
C LYS A 317 -15.44 42.76 32.58
N THR A 318 -15.99 43.03 31.41
CA THR A 318 -15.93 44.34 30.75
C THR A 318 -17.02 45.22 31.33
N GLY A 319 -16.63 46.29 32.03
CA GLY A 319 -17.54 47.37 32.42
C GLY A 319 -17.76 48.34 31.26
N SER A 320 -18.93 48.99 31.23
CA SER A 320 -19.38 49.91 30.18
C SER A 320 -18.55 51.19 30.00
N GLU A 321 -17.56 51.44 30.86
CA GLU A 321 -16.70 52.64 30.84
C GLU A 321 -15.23 52.34 30.46
N GLY A 322 -14.96 51.19 29.83
CA GLY A 322 -13.60 50.86 29.37
C GLY A 322 -12.60 50.53 30.49
N ARG A 323 -13.09 50.28 31.72
CA ARG A 323 -12.31 49.73 32.81
C ARG A 323 -12.51 48.22 32.87
N THR A 324 -11.49 47.47 32.47
CA THR A 324 -11.46 46.01 32.58
C THR A 324 -10.69 45.63 33.83
N ALA A 325 -11.37 45.01 34.80
CA ALA A 325 -10.72 44.51 36.01
C ALA A 325 -10.52 42.99 35.89
N ILE A 326 -9.32 42.53 36.24
CA ILE A 326 -8.97 41.10 36.31
C ILE A 326 -9.10 40.69 37.77
N SER A 327 -10.05 39.80 38.08
CA SER A 327 -10.13 39.13 39.37
C SER A 327 -9.55 37.74 39.24
N THR A 328 -8.63 37.40 40.14
CA THR A 328 -8.15 36.04 40.38
C THR A 328 -9.19 35.18 41.07
#